data_AF-A0A961U9D6-F1
#
_entry.id   AF-A0A961U9D6-F1
#
_cell.length_a   1.000
_cell.length_b   1.000
_cell.length_c   1.000
_cell.angle_alpha   90.00
_cell.angle_beta   90.00
_cell.angle_gamma   90.00
#
_symmetry.space_group_name_H-M   'P 1'
#
loop_
_entity.id
_entity.type
_entity.pdbx_description
1 polymer ?
#
loop_
_entity_poly.entity_id
_entity_poly.type
_entity_poly.pdbx_seq_one_letter_code
_entity_poly.pdbx_strand_id
1 'polypeptide(L)'
;MEAAINMGLLTLMAIVTLGIIRLRNLFAVVILAGIYSFLMASVMIVLDAVDVAMTEASVGAGISTVLMLGVLYLTKVEEAQPTHTPILPLIVAVIVGAALVYGTLDTPPFGQADTVMNTYVGADYLKRSVPETGIPNVVTSVLASYRGFDTLGETTVVFAAGIGVLLLLARAKKPKRRKQGEEGDDAS
;
A
#
# COMPACT_ATOMS: atom_id res chain seq x y z
N MET A 1 19.18 2.04 -21.67
CA MET A 1 19.61 1.33 -20.45
C MET A 1 18.47 1.24 -19.45
N GLU A 2 17.80 2.35 -19.15
CA GLU A 2 16.62 2.43 -18.27
C GLU A 2 15.48 1.47 -18.66
N ALA A 3 15.12 1.37 -19.95
CA ALA A 3 14.08 0.43 -20.38
C ALA A 3 14.42 -1.04 -20.03
N ALA A 4 15.69 -1.43 -20.11
CA ALA A 4 16.12 -2.78 -19.75
C ALA A 4 16.06 -3.00 -18.23
N ILE A 5 16.40 -1.97 -17.44
CA ILE A 5 16.27 -2.01 -15.98
C ILE A 5 14.79 -2.13 -15.60
N ASN A 6 13.92 -1.30 -16.19
CA ASN A 6 12.47 -1.37 -15.95
C ASN A 6 11.88 -2.71 -16.33
N MET A 7 12.21 -3.25 -17.51
CA MET A 7 11.76 -4.59 -17.91
C MET A 7 12.27 -5.67 -16.95
N GLY A 8 13.52 -5.57 -16.49
CA GLY A 8 14.09 -6.47 -15.50
C GLY A 8 13.33 -6.43 -14.16
N LEU A 9 13.10 -5.23 -13.62
CA LEU A 9 12.36 -5.03 -12.37
C LEU A 9 10.91 -5.51 -12.47
N LEU A 10 10.20 -5.16 -13.56
CA LEU A 10 8.83 -5.61 -13.78
C LEU A 10 8.74 -7.13 -13.93
N THR A 11 9.73 -7.76 -14.58
CA THR A 11 9.81 -9.22 -14.68
C THR A 11 10.02 -9.85 -13.31
N LEU A 12 10.91 -9.29 -12.48
CA LEU A 12 11.11 -9.75 -11.10
C LEU A 12 9.83 -9.60 -10.27
N MET A 13 9.11 -8.48 -10.40
CA MET A 13 7.81 -8.29 -9.74
C MET A 13 6.78 -9.32 -10.17
N ALA A 14 6.72 -9.66 -11.47
CA ALA A 14 5.84 -10.69 -11.97
C ALA A 14 6.18 -12.07 -11.37
N ILE A 15 7.47 -12.41 -11.28
CA ILE A 15 7.95 -13.66 -10.65
C ILE A 15 7.56 -13.70 -9.17
N VAL A 16 7.78 -12.60 -8.42
CA VAL A 16 7.40 -12.50 -7.01
C VAL A 16 5.89 -12.65 -6.83
N THR A 17 5.10 -12.02 -7.68
CA THR A 17 3.63 -12.11 -7.68
C THR A 17 3.16 -13.55 -7.91
N LEU A 18 3.77 -14.26 -8.86
CA LEU A 18 3.50 -15.69 -9.07
C LEU A 18 3.88 -16.52 -7.83
N GLY A 19 4.97 -16.18 -7.15
CA GLY A 19 5.34 -16.77 -5.87
C GLY A 19 4.27 -16.57 -4.79
N ILE A 20 3.79 -15.34 -4.62
CA ILE A 20 2.74 -14.98 -3.66
C ILE A 20 1.48 -15.81 -3.88
N ILE A 21 1.04 -15.98 -5.14
CA ILE A 21 -0.19 -16.71 -5.49
C ILE A 21 -0.04 -18.23 -5.24
N ARG A 22 1.18 -18.78 -5.26
CA ARG A 22 1.43 -20.22 -5.18
C ARG A 22 1.77 -20.70 -3.76
N LEU A 23 2.27 -19.82 -2.91
CA LEU A 23 2.67 -20.17 -1.56
C LEU A 23 1.47 -20.18 -0.62
N ARG A 24 1.36 -21.25 0.16
CA ARG A 24 0.34 -21.40 1.22
C ARG A 24 0.86 -20.98 2.59
N ASN A 25 2.18 -20.79 2.71
CA ASN A 25 2.82 -20.30 3.92
C ASN A 25 2.73 -18.76 3.94
N LEU A 26 1.88 -18.25 4.82
CA LEU A 26 1.59 -16.82 4.96
C LEU A 26 2.81 -16.03 5.43
N PHE A 27 3.72 -16.61 6.22
CA PHE A 27 4.97 -15.94 6.56
C PHE A 27 5.80 -15.68 5.30
N ALA A 28 5.95 -16.69 4.44
CA ALA A 28 6.65 -16.52 3.17
C ALA A 28 5.93 -15.52 2.23
N VAL A 29 4.60 -15.54 2.20
CA VAL A 29 3.79 -14.56 1.45
C VAL A 29 4.04 -13.13 1.93
N VAL A 30 4.12 -12.91 3.25
CA VAL A 30 4.42 -11.59 3.81
C VAL A 30 5.82 -11.10 3.43
N ILE A 31 6.82 -11.96 3.48
CA ILE A 31 8.18 -11.62 3.04
C ILE A 31 8.20 -11.29 1.53
N LEU A 32 7.53 -12.09 0.70
CA LEU A 32 7.43 -11.82 -0.74
C LEU A 32 6.67 -10.53 -1.04
N ALA A 33 5.62 -10.20 -0.28
CA ALA A 33 4.89 -8.93 -0.42
C ALA A 33 5.79 -7.73 -0.06
N GLY A 34 6.62 -7.85 0.98
CA GLY A 34 7.63 -6.82 1.29
C GLY A 34 8.66 -6.64 0.18
N ILE A 35 9.14 -7.74 -0.42
CA ILE A 35 10.04 -7.71 -1.58
C ILE A 35 9.34 -7.07 -2.79
N TYR A 36 8.07 -7.40 -3.03
CA TYR A 36 7.28 -6.78 -4.10
C TYR A 36 7.23 -5.25 -3.94
N SER A 37 6.90 -4.75 -2.74
CA SER A 37 6.88 -3.30 -2.46
C SER A 37 8.26 -2.67 -2.62
N PHE A 38 9.33 -3.34 -2.20
CA PHE A 38 10.69 -2.83 -2.40
C PHE A 38 11.09 -2.75 -3.89
N LEU A 39 10.71 -3.76 -4.68
CA LEU A 39 10.91 -3.74 -6.14
C LEU A 39 10.09 -2.62 -6.79
N MET A 40 8.85 -2.41 -6.34
CA MET A 40 8.01 -1.30 -6.82
C MET A 40 8.62 0.07 -6.49
N ALA A 41 9.14 0.25 -5.27
CA ALA A 41 9.87 1.47 -4.92
C ALA A 41 11.10 1.67 -5.83
N SER A 42 11.81 0.58 -6.19
CA SER A 42 12.93 0.64 -7.13
C SER A 42 12.49 1.07 -8.53
N VAL A 43 11.32 0.59 -9.01
CA VAL A 43 10.72 1.07 -10.28
C VAL A 43 10.45 2.57 -10.19
N MET A 44 9.85 3.06 -9.11
CA MET A 44 9.58 4.49 -8.94
C MET A 44 10.85 5.36 -8.92
N ILE A 45 11.96 4.86 -8.38
CA ILE A 45 13.26 5.56 -8.46
C ILE A 45 13.72 5.68 -9.91
N VAL A 46 13.58 4.62 -10.71
CA VAL A 46 13.94 4.65 -12.14
C VAL A 46 13.02 5.59 -12.93
N LEU A 47 11.81 5.86 -12.42
CA LEU A 47 10.87 6.83 -12.98
C LEU A 47 11.06 8.26 -12.42
N ASP A 48 12.18 8.55 -11.75
CA ASP A 48 12.50 9.84 -11.11
C ASP A 48 11.47 10.30 -10.05
N ALA A 49 10.70 9.36 -9.49
CA ALA A 49 9.68 9.61 -8.47
C ALA A 49 10.20 9.26 -7.07
N VAL A 50 11.27 9.93 -6.63
CA VAL A 50 11.98 9.60 -5.37
C VAL A 50 11.12 9.75 -4.12
N ASP A 51 10.28 10.78 -4.04
CA ASP A 51 9.42 11.02 -2.87
C ASP A 51 8.35 9.91 -2.75
N VAL A 52 7.78 9.48 -3.88
CA VAL A 52 6.81 8.37 -3.92
C VAL A 52 7.52 7.05 -3.58
N ALA A 53 8.71 6.82 -4.13
CA ALA A 53 9.51 5.63 -3.82
C ALA A 53 9.85 5.51 -2.33
N MET A 54 10.19 6.62 -1.66
CA MET A 54 10.48 6.64 -0.23
C MET A 54 9.24 6.25 0.58
N THR A 55 8.05 6.74 0.19
CA THR A 55 6.80 6.37 0.86
C THR A 55 6.43 4.90 0.66
N GLU A 56 6.61 4.36 -0.55
CA GLU A 56 6.36 2.94 -0.83
C GLU A 56 7.34 2.04 -0.06
N ALA A 57 8.62 2.39 -0.02
CA ALA A 57 9.62 1.63 0.73
C ALA A 57 9.31 1.66 2.24
N SER A 58 8.92 2.82 2.77
CA SER A 58 8.64 2.98 4.20
C SER A 58 7.35 2.28 4.63
N VAL A 59 6.27 2.46 3.87
CA VAL A 59 4.94 1.96 4.24
C VAL A 59 4.71 0.54 3.70
N GLY A 60 4.93 0.31 2.41
CA GLY A 60 4.71 -0.97 1.74
C GLY A 60 5.69 -2.03 2.20
N ALA A 61 7.00 -1.79 2.04
CA ALA A 61 8.01 -2.76 2.45
C ALA A 61 8.29 -2.76 3.96
N GLY A 62 8.24 -1.59 4.61
CA GLY A 62 8.52 -1.44 6.04
C GLY A 62 7.34 -1.75 6.95
N ILE A 63 6.44 -0.78 7.15
CA ILE A 63 5.38 -0.85 8.18
C ILE A 63 4.42 -2.01 7.91
N SER A 64 3.96 -2.22 6.68
CA SER A 64 3.00 -3.27 6.33
C SER A 64 3.54 -4.67 6.67
N THR A 65 4.81 -4.93 6.35
CA THR A 65 5.49 -6.19 6.70
C THR A 65 5.50 -6.41 8.21
N VAL A 66 5.88 -5.40 9.00
CA VAL A 66 5.90 -5.51 10.47
C VAL A 66 4.50 -5.76 11.03
N LEU A 67 3.49 -5.03 10.55
CA LEU A 67 2.11 -5.20 10.99
C LEU A 67 1.58 -6.59 10.63
N MET A 68 1.82 -7.08 9.42
CA MET A 68 1.33 -8.38 8.98
C MET A 68 2.05 -9.53 9.71
N LEU A 69 3.35 -9.41 9.97
CA LEU A 69 4.07 -10.34 10.84
C LEU A 69 3.51 -10.31 12.28
N GLY A 70 3.15 -9.14 12.80
CA GLY A 70 2.47 -8.98 14.08
C GLY A 70 1.10 -9.67 14.10
N VAL A 71 0.35 -9.62 13.00
CA VAL A 71 -0.91 -10.37 12.84
C VAL A 71 -0.65 -11.87 12.80
N LEU A 72 0.38 -12.33 12.08
CA LEU A 72 0.75 -13.74 12.01
C LEU A 72 1.22 -14.30 13.35
N TYR A 73 1.79 -13.47 14.23
CA TYR A 73 2.09 -13.87 15.60
C TYR A 73 0.82 -14.23 16.41
N LEU A 74 -0.31 -13.62 16.07
CA LEU A 74 -1.61 -13.84 16.74
C LEU A 74 -2.53 -14.80 15.98
N THR A 75 -2.12 -15.26 14.79
CA THR A 75 -2.94 -16.08 13.89
C THR A 75 -2.16 -17.29 13.37
N LYS A 76 -2.75 -18.08 12.47
CA LYS A 76 -2.06 -19.22 11.87
C LYS A 76 -1.19 -18.76 10.70
N VAL A 77 -0.04 -19.41 10.53
CA VAL A 77 0.92 -19.12 9.46
C VAL A 77 0.58 -19.87 8.16
N GLU A 78 -0.30 -20.86 8.20
CA GLU A 78 -0.73 -21.59 7.01
C GLU A 78 -2.13 -21.16 6.57
N GLU A 79 -2.29 -21.01 5.26
CA GLU A 79 -3.57 -20.75 4.60
C GLU A 79 -4.57 -21.88 4.86
N ALA A 80 -5.82 -21.51 5.16
CA ALA A 80 -6.91 -22.47 5.30
C ALA A 80 -7.20 -23.20 3.97
N GLN A 81 -7.68 -24.44 4.04
CA GLN A 81 -8.09 -25.16 2.84
C GLN A 81 -9.33 -24.49 2.22
N PRO A 82 -9.32 -24.20 0.90
CA PRO A 82 -10.49 -23.65 0.23
C PRO A 82 -11.68 -24.60 0.36
N THR A 83 -12.84 -24.09 0.78
CA THR A 83 -14.08 -24.87 0.84
C THR A 83 -14.77 -24.97 -0.52
N HIS A 84 -14.45 -24.08 -1.45
CA HIS A 84 -15.00 -24.03 -2.80
C HIS A 84 -13.90 -23.76 -3.84
N THR A 85 -14.17 -24.11 -5.10
CA THR A 85 -13.28 -23.79 -6.22
C THR A 85 -13.27 -22.28 -6.47
N PRO A 86 -12.09 -21.63 -6.54
CA PRO A 86 -11.98 -20.17 -6.67
C PRO A 86 -12.20 -19.67 -8.11
N ILE A 87 -13.06 -20.31 -8.91
CA ILE A 87 -13.29 -19.96 -10.31
C ILE A 87 -13.94 -18.58 -10.43
N LEU A 88 -14.98 -18.30 -9.62
CA LEU A 88 -15.66 -17.01 -9.65
C LEU A 88 -14.73 -15.85 -9.24
N PRO A 89 -13.99 -15.92 -8.10
CA PRO A 89 -12.98 -14.92 -7.78
C PRO A 89 -11.92 -14.72 -8.87
N LEU A 90 -11.48 -15.81 -9.51
CA LEU A 90 -10.51 -15.73 -10.60
C LEU A 90 -11.08 -15.00 -11.83
N ILE A 91 -12.32 -15.31 -12.24
CA ILE A 91 -13.00 -14.61 -13.33
C ILE A 91 -13.11 -13.13 -13.03
N VAL A 92 -13.52 -12.76 -11.81
CA VAL A 92 -13.63 -11.36 -11.39
C VAL A 92 -12.26 -10.67 -11.45
N ALA A 93 -11.21 -11.30 -10.93
CA ALA A 93 -9.85 -10.73 -10.96
C ALA A 93 -9.35 -10.51 -12.40
N VAL A 94 -9.61 -11.47 -13.30
CA VAL A 94 -9.24 -11.35 -14.72
C VAL A 94 -10.03 -10.25 -15.42
N ILE A 95 -11.34 -10.14 -15.18
CA ILE A 95 -12.17 -9.08 -15.75
C ILE A 95 -11.69 -7.71 -15.26
N VAL A 96 -11.45 -7.55 -13.96
CA VAL A 96 -10.95 -6.29 -13.39
C VAL A 96 -9.57 -5.96 -13.97
N GLY A 97 -8.65 -6.93 -14.04
CA GLY A 97 -7.34 -6.73 -14.66
C GLY A 97 -7.43 -6.32 -16.13
N ALA A 98 -8.29 -6.99 -16.91
CA ALA A 98 -8.52 -6.64 -18.31
C ALA A 98 -9.15 -5.25 -18.48
N ALA A 99 -10.09 -4.86 -17.60
CA ALA A 99 -10.69 -3.53 -17.60
C ALA A 99 -9.65 -2.44 -17.28
N LEU A 100 -8.74 -2.69 -16.33
CA LEU A 100 -7.64 -1.77 -16.04
C LEU A 100 -6.71 -1.62 -17.24
N VAL A 101 -6.30 -2.72 -17.88
CA VAL A 101 -5.47 -2.70 -19.10
C VAL A 101 -6.19 -1.96 -20.23
N TYR A 102 -7.49 -2.22 -20.44
CA TYR A 102 -8.29 -1.52 -21.43
C TYR A 102 -8.32 -0.01 -21.16
N GLY A 103 -8.47 0.41 -19.90
CA GLY A 103 -8.42 1.82 -19.51
C GLY A 103 -7.08 2.50 -19.82
N THR A 104 -5.97 1.76 -19.81
CA THR A 104 -4.66 2.32 -20.19
C THR A 104 -4.53 2.63 -21.69
N LEU A 105 -5.35 2.02 -22.55
CA LEU A 105 -5.28 2.26 -23.99
C LEU A 105 -5.71 3.67 -24.41
N ASP A 106 -6.52 4.34 -23.58
CA ASP A 106 -6.96 5.74 -23.81
C ASP A 106 -5.97 6.76 -23.22
N THR A 107 -4.91 6.30 -22.54
CA THR A 107 -3.91 7.19 -21.95
C THR A 107 -2.81 7.54 -22.97
N PRO A 108 -2.24 8.76 -22.91
CA PRO A 108 -1.10 9.09 -23.76
C PRO A 108 0.06 8.12 -23.54
N PRO A 109 0.82 7.80 -24.61
CA PRO A 109 2.06 7.05 -24.50
C PRO A 109 2.95 7.52 -23.34
N PHE A 110 3.53 6.55 -22.65
CA PHE A 110 4.40 6.83 -21.51
C PHE A 110 5.57 7.74 -21.92
N GLY A 111 5.81 8.80 -21.15
CA GLY A 111 6.93 9.74 -21.36
C GLY A 111 6.72 10.77 -22.46
N GLN A 112 5.51 10.88 -23.04
CA GLN A 112 5.24 11.83 -24.10
C GLN A 112 5.24 13.28 -23.58
N ALA A 113 6.09 14.15 -24.14
CA ALA A 113 6.31 15.51 -23.64
C ALA A 113 5.19 16.50 -23.99
N ASP A 114 4.49 16.29 -25.10
CA ASP A 114 3.42 17.14 -25.64
C ASP A 114 2.02 16.79 -25.10
N THR A 115 1.95 16.25 -23.88
CA THR A 115 0.68 16.03 -23.18
C THR A 115 0.25 17.27 -22.42
N VAL A 116 -1.07 17.47 -22.29
CA VAL A 116 -1.64 18.60 -21.52
C VAL A 116 -1.07 18.66 -20.09
N MET A 117 -0.82 17.51 -19.47
CA MET A 117 -0.24 17.43 -18.13
C MET A 117 1.18 18.00 -18.09
N ASN A 118 2.01 17.71 -19.09
CA ASN A 118 3.40 18.16 -19.16
C ASN A 118 3.53 19.60 -19.66
N THR A 119 2.67 20.05 -20.58
CA THR A 119 2.76 21.38 -21.19
C THR A 119 2.09 22.48 -20.37
N TYR A 120 1.11 22.13 -19.53
CA TYR A 120 0.36 23.09 -18.73
C TYR A 120 0.71 22.97 -17.25
N VAL A 121 0.04 22.07 -16.51
CA VAL A 121 0.14 22.00 -15.04
C VAL A 121 1.56 21.66 -14.57
N GLY A 122 2.20 20.65 -15.18
CA GLY A 122 3.57 20.25 -14.83
C GLY A 122 4.59 21.35 -15.10
N ALA A 123 4.52 21.98 -16.28
CA ALA A 123 5.40 23.08 -16.65
C ALA A 123 5.21 24.31 -15.74
N ASP A 124 3.98 24.62 -15.36
CA ASP A 124 3.68 25.74 -14.47
C ASP A 124 4.22 25.49 -13.06
N TYR A 125 4.04 24.29 -12.49
CA TYR A 125 4.64 23.96 -11.21
C TYR A 125 6.17 24.06 -11.24
N LEU A 126 6.83 23.53 -12.28
CA LEU A 126 8.29 23.62 -12.39
C LEU A 126 8.79 25.07 -12.43
N LYS A 127 8.07 25.97 -13.11
CA LYS A 127 8.46 27.39 -13.24
C LYS A 127 8.16 28.21 -11.99
N ARG A 128 7.04 27.94 -11.31
CA ARG A 128 6.47 28.83 -10.28
C ARG A 128 6.67 28.33 -8.85
N SER A 129 6.99 27.06 -8.63
CA SER A 129 7.13 26.49 -7.27
C SER A 129 8.13 27.24 -6.40
N VAL A 130 9.36 27.45 -6.88
CA VAL A 130 10.40 28.12 -6.08
C VAL A 130 10.09 29.61 -5.87
N PRO A 131 9.72 30.40 -6.91
CA PRO A 131 9.37 31.81 -6.72
C PRO A 131 8.19 32.06 -5.76
N GLU A 132 7.17 31.19 -5.75
CA GLU A 132 5.94 31.41 -4.99
C GLU A 132 5.99 30.82 -3.58
N THR A 133 6.66 29.68 -3.41
CA THR A 133 6.65 28.94 -2.13
C THR A 133 7.99 29.01 -1.39
N GLY A 134 9.08 29.34 -2.09
CA GLY A 134 10.44 29.26 -1.55
C GLY A 134 10.96 27.84 -1.32
N ILE A 135 10.21 26.79 -1.69
CA ILE A 135 10.56 25.39 -1.46
C ILE A 135 11.21 24.80 -2.72
N PRO A 136 12.47 24.31 -2.67
CA PRO A 136 13.14 23.74 -3.84
C PRO A 136 12.57 22.41 -4.32
N ASN A 137 12.05 21.58 -3.40
CA ASN A 137 11.41 20.31 -3.78
C ASN A 137 10.00 20.59 -4.32
N VAL A 138 9.84 20.40 -5.63
CA VAL A 138 8.59 20.65 -6.36
C VAL A 138 7.45 19.76 -5.83
N VAL A 139 7.69 18.47 -5.57
CA VAL A 139 6.66 17.56 -5.05
C VAL A 139 6.17 18.04 -3.68
N THR A 140 7.10 18.39 -2.78
CA THR A 140 6.74 18.93 -1.46
C THR A 140 5.95 20.24 -1.59
N SER A 141 6.35 21.14 -2.50
CA SER A 141 5.65 22.40 -2.73
C SER A 141 4.23 22.18 -3.28
N VAL A 142 4.04 21.20 -4.16
CA VAL A 142 2.73 20.84 -4.72
C VAL A 142 1.84 20.27 -3.63
N LEU A 143 2.31 19.29 -2.86
CA LEU A 143 1.52 18.65 -1.80
C LEU A 143 1.16 19.62 -0.67
N ALA A 144 2.08 20.50 -0.27
CA ALA A 144 1.87 21.39 0.88
C ALA A 144 1.19 22.72 0.51
N SER A 145 1.50 23.30 -0.65
CA SER A 145 1.04 24.65 -1.02
C SER A 145 -0.06 24.63 -2.07
N TYR A 146 0.18 24.04 -3.26
CA TYR A 146 -0.79 24.08 -4.36
C TYR A 146 -2.00 23.15 -4.14
N ARG A 147 -1.76 21.98 -3.57
CA ARG A 147 -2.75 20.92 -3.30
C ARG A 147 -2.84 20.57 -1.81
N GLY A 148 -2.58 21.56 -0.94
CA GLY A 148 -2.59 21.39 0.52
C GLY A 148 -3.90 20.86 1.09
N PHE A 149 -5.05 21.15 0.45
CA PHE A 149 -6.35 20.63 0.87
C PHE A 149 -6.48 19.12 0.64
N ASP A 150 -5.91 18.58 -0.44
CA ASP A 150 -5.92 17.13 -0.70
C ASP A 150 -5.10 16.41 0.38
N THR A 151 -3.91 16.94 0.70
CA THR A 151 -3.04 16.44 1.78
C THR A 151 -3.69 16.54 3.17
N LEU A 152 -4.45 17.62 3.44
CA LEU A 152 -5.22 17.75 4.68
C LEU A 152 -6.31 16.67 4.77
N GLY A 153 -6.97 16.36 3.65
CA GLY A 153 -7.94 15.27 3.55
C GLY A 153 -7.31 13.91 3.84
N GLU A 154 -6.18 13.61 3.18
CA GLU A 154 -5.43 12.36 3.37
C GLU A 154 -4.98 12.18 4.84
N THR A 155 -4.38 13.22 5.43
CA THR A 155 -3.94 13.18 6.84
C THR A 155 -5.11 13.00 7.80
N THR A 156 -6.27 13.61 7.53
CA THR A 156 -7.49 13.40 8.31
C THR A 156 -7.96 11.94 8.27
N VAL A 157 -7.94 11.31 7.09
CA VAL A 157 -8.32 9.90 6.94
C VAL A 157 -7.35 8.97 7.67
N VAL A 158 -6.04 9.19 7.53
CA VAL A 158 -5.02 8.40 8.23
C VAL A 158 -5.14 8.57 9.75
N PHE A 159 -5.38 9.79 10.22
CA PHE A 159 -5.62 10.07 11.64
C PHE A 159 -6.87 9.36 12.16
N ALA A 160 -7.98 9.42 11.43
CA ALA A 160 -9.21 8.72 11.78
C ALA A 160 -9.03 7.19 11.82
N ALA A 161 -8.31 6.62 10.84
CA ALA A 161 -7.96 5.20 10.83
C ALA A 161 -7.11 4.83 12.06
N GLY A 162 -6.12 5.66 12.41
CA GLY A 162 -5.30 5.50 13.60
C GLY A 162 -6.11 5.49 14.90
N ILE A 163 -7.03 6.43 15.07
CA ILE A 163 -7.97 6.45 16.21
C ILE A 163 -8.81 5.17 16.21
N GLY A 164 -9.34 4.76 15.06
CA GLY A 164 -10.14 3.53 14.93
C GLY A 164 -9.37 2.30 15.42
N VAL A 165 -8.11 2.15 15.02
CA VAL A 165 -7.23 1.07 15.47
C VAL A 165 -7.00 1.14 16.98
N LEU A 166 -6.70 2.32 17.53
CA LEU A 166 -6.50 2.51 18.98
C LEU A 166 -7.74 2.13 19.79
N LEU A 167 -8.94 2.51 19.33
CA LEU A 167 -10.20 2.16 19.99
C LEU A 167 -10.47 0.64 19.97
N LEU A 168 -10.18 -0.03 18.86
CA LEU A 168 -10.30 -1.49 18.75
C LEU A 168 -9.36 -2.20 19.72
N LEU A 169 -8.08 -1.77 19.78
CA LEU A 169 -7.08 -2.35 20.68
C LEU A 169 -7.37 -2.05 22.15
N ALA A 170 -7.88 -0.86 22.48
CA ALA A 170 -8.25 -0.51 23.85
C ALA A 170 -9.41 -1.37 24.38
N ARG A 171 -10.38 -1.72 23.53
CA ARG A 171 -11.52 -2.57 23.90
C ARG A 171 -11.12 -4.03 24.13
N ALA A 172 -10.15 -4.54 23.38
CA ALA A 172 -9.67 -5.92 23.51
C ALA A 172 -8.97 -6.22 24.86
N LYS A 173 -8.46 -5.19 25.55
CA LYS A 173 -7.69 -5.33 26.80
C LYS A 173 -8.51 -5.49 28.09
N LYS A 174 -9.85 -5.42 28.09
CA LYS A 174 -10.63 -5.63 29.33
C LYS A 174 -10.76 -7.13 29.64
N PRO A 175 -10.07 -7.69 30.66
CA PRO A 175 -10.33 -9.06 31.08
C PRO A 175 -11.73 -9.09 31.70
N LYS A 176 -12.53 -10.09 31.31
CA LYS A 176 -13.79 -10.41 31.98
C LYS A 176 -13.43 -10.79 33.43
N ARG A 177 -13.50 -9.83 34.36
CA ARG A 177 -13.33 -10.04 35.80
C ARG A 177 -14.44 -11.00 36.20
N ARG A 178 -14.13 -12.29 36.22
CA ARG A 178 -15.01 -13.37 36.67
C ARG A 178 -15.32 -13.01 38.13
N LYS A 179 -16.53 -12.51 38.40
CA LYS A 179 -17.06 -12.43 39.76
C LYS A 179 -17.08 -13.87 40.27
N GLN A 180 -16.08 -14.23 41.04
CA GLN A 180 -16.11 -15.39 41.90
C GLN A 180 -16.29 -14.80 43.29
N GLY A 181 -17.55 -14.66 43.67
CA GLY A 181 -17.98 -14.18 44.96
C GLY A 181 -19.30 -14.89 45.26
N GLU A 182 -19.22 -15.76 46.25
CA GLU A 182 -20.28 -16.03 47.23
C GLU A 182 -21.55 -16.75 46.76
N GLU A 183 -21.55 -18.07 46.94
CA GLU A 183 -22.71 -18.90 47.32
C GLU A 183 -22.13 -20.08 48.11
N GLY A 184 -21.94 -19.91 49.43
CA GLY A 184 -22.76 -20.54 50.49
C GLY A 184 -22.12 -21.87 50.90
N ASP A 185 -21.28 -21.95 51.93
CA ASP A 185 -21.65 -21.85 53.36
C ASP A 185 -23.13 -22.13 53.63
N ASP A 186 -23.53 -23.40 53.47
CA ASP A 186 -24.59 -24.02 54.27
C ASP A 186 -24.66 -25.53 53.97
N ALA A 187 -24.22 -26.32 54.96
CA ALA A 187 -24.81 -27.59 55.43
C ALA A 187 -23.71 -28.51 55.98
N SER A 188 -23.51 -28.37 57.29
CA SER A 188 -22.98 -29.41 58.18
C SER A 188 -23.93 -30.60 58.25
#